data_AF-A0A958N0B5-F1
#
_entry.id   AF-A0A958N0B5-F1
#
_cell.length_a   1.000
_cell.length_b   1.000
_cell.length_c   1.000
_cell.angle_alpha   90.00
_cell.angle_beta   90.00
_cell.angle_gamma   90.00
#
_symmetry.space_group_name_H-M   'P 1'
#
loop_
_entity.id
_entity.type
_entity.pdbx_description
1 polymer ?
#
loop_
_entity_poly.entity_id
_entity_poly.type
_entity_poly.pdbx_seq_one_letter_code
_entity_poly.pdbx_strand_id
1 'polypeptide(L)'
;MAYRISSLPSLPLNKAGQSMVLLVIILPGFFLLWTLSLEVYKFLSFKERSVHVCRQELLKYQEINLKGLQRLVSINPQAQQLRIKRKIAEAAYSLAKKSKQPYAIAAAWGNLKLVIAEQKTFSLIQKSIISSTEALAWKQLHQARQNIFQLHFIHNYPLSHQQNFLAIKKMPRNSLTPDYILRSNFEKKQNVTLLWPLTFLRKIDMKKTNDIQLQCSATIDAKEQPWQVVLSHADKL
;
A
#
# COMPACT_ATOMS: atom_id res chain seq x y z
N MET A 1 16.60 -16.74 -85.86
CA MET A 1 16.76 -18.01 -85.10
C MET A 1 15.90 -17.91 -83.85
N ALA A 2 14.78 -18.61 -83.80
CA ALA A 2 13.88 -18.64 -82.66
C ALA A 2 14.09 -19.96 -81.90
N TYR A 3 14.52 -19.88 -80.63
CA TYR A 3 14.64 -21.05 -79.77
C TYR A 3 13.25 -21.51 -79.35
N ARG A 4 12.83 -22.67 -79.86
CA ARG A 4 11.59 -23.35 -79.47
C ARG A 4 11.84 -23.97 -78.09
N ILE A 5 11.36 -23.32 -77.04
CA ILE A 5 11.41 -23.85 -75.68
C ILE A 5 10.49 -25.09 -75.65
N SER A 6 11.11 -26.26 -75.61
CA SER A 6 10.43 -27.55 -75.46
C SER A 6 9.61 -27.52 -74.18
N SER A 7 8.29 -27.64 -74.29
CA SER A 7 7.39 -27.78 -73.15
C SER A 7 7.77 -29.03 -72.37
N LEU A 8 8.32 -28.84 -71.16
CA LEU A 8 8.64 -29.93 -70.24
C LEU A 8 7.36 -30.72 -69.90
N PRO A 9 7.40 -32.07 -69.92
CA PRO A 9 6.27 -32.89 -69.57
C PRO A 9 5.86 -32.65 -68.11
N SER A 10 4.59 -32.31 -67.89
CA SER A 10 4.01 -32.21 -66.55
C SER A 10 3.97 -33.60 -65.93
N LEU A 11 4.87 -33.88 -64.98
CA LEU A 11 4.83 -35.10 -64.17
C LEU A 11 3.47 -35.18 -63.44
N PRO A 12 2.82 -36.36 -63.38
CA PRO A 12 1.56 -36.54 -62.68
C PRO A 12 1.77 -36.25 -61.18
N LEU A 13 1.24 -35.12 -60.74
CA LEU A 13 1.32 -34.65 -59.38
C LEU A 13 0.55 -35.62 -58.47
N ASN A 14 1.26 -36.37 -57.63
CA ASN A 14 0.62 -37.23 -56.65
C ASN A 14 -0.06 -36.36 -55.59
N LYS A 15 -1.39 -36.20 -55.71
CA LYS A 15 -2.22 -35.40 -54.80
C LYS A 15 -2.04 -35.80 -53.33
N ALA A 16 -1.81 -37.08 -53.05
CA ALA A 16 -1.55 -37.57 -51.69
C ALA A 16 -0.20 -37.05 -51.15
N GLY A 17 0.84 -37.02 -51.99
CA GLY A 17 2.15 -36.49 -51.62
C GLY A 17 2.11 -35.00 -51.29
N GLN A 18 1.37 -34.21 -52.07
CA GLN A 18 1.19 -32.78 -51.78
C GLN A 18 0.42 -32.53 -50.47
N SER A 19 -0.62 -33.33 -50.21
CA SER A 19 -1.38 -33.24 -48.95
C SER A 19 -0.52 -33.58 -47.74
N MET A 20 0.36 -34.59 -47.83
CA MET A 20 1.26 -34.94 -46.75
C MET A 20 2.28 -33.83 -46.47
N VAL A 21 2.87 -33.23 -47.52
CA VAL A 21 3.83 -32.13 -47.36
C VAL A 21 3.17 -30.91 -46.70
N LEU A 22 1.96 -30.53 -47.12
CA LEU A 22 1.19 -29.46 -46.49
C LEU A 22 0.91 -29.74 -45.00
N LEU A 23 0.53 -30.97 -44.67
CA LEU A 23 0.21 -31.36 -43.30
C LEU A 23 1.44 -31.33 -42.39
N VAL A 24 2.59 -31.78 -42.89
CA VAL A 24 3.88 -31.72 -42.18
C VAL A 24 4.33 -30.28 -41.89
N ILE A 25 3.95 -29.32 -42.73
CA ILE A 25 4.27 -27.90 -42.54
C ILE A 25 3.26 -27.20 -41.62
N ILE A 26 1.96 -27.46 -41.79
CA ILE A 26 0.90 -26.76 -41.05
C ILE A 26 0.82 -27.21 -39.60
N LEU A 27 0.93 -28.52 -39.34
CA LEU A 27 0.76 -29.10 -38.00
C LEU A 27 1.75 -28.51 -36.96
N PRO A 28 3.07 -28.41 -37.22
CA PRO A 28 3.98 -27.77 -36.27
C PRO A 28 3.71 -26.28 -36.10
N GLY A 29 3.29 -25.58 -37.17
CA GLY A 29 2.87 -24.18 -37.09
C GLY A 29 1.67 -23.98 -36.16
N PHE A 30 0.66 -24.83 -36.27
CA PHE A 30 -0.50 -24.82 -35.38
C PHE A 30 -0.11 -25.15 -33.93
N PHE A 31 0.75 -26.13 -33.71
CA PHE A 31 1.23 -26.48 -32.38
C PHE A 31 2.03 -25.34 -31.72
N LEU A 32 2.88 -24.64 -32.47
CA LEU A 32 3.59 -23.45 -32.00
C LEU A 32 2.62 -22.32 -31.65
N LEU A 33 1.63 -22.03 -32.50
CA LEU A 33 0.62 -21.02 -32.20
C LEU A 33 -0.21 -21.38 -30.96
N TRP A 34 -0.59 -22.64 -30.82
CA TRP A 34 -1.34 -23.12 -29.66
C TRP A 34 -0.52 -23.00 -28.36
N THR A 35 0.74 -23.44 -28.35
CA THR A 35 1.61 -23.31 -27.17
C THR A 35 1.89 -21.84 -26.82
N LEU A 36 2.13 -20.97 -27.81
CA LEU A 36 2.26 -19.53 -27.59
C LEU A 36 0.98 -18.93 -26.97
N SER A 37 -0.20 -19.32 -27.45
CA SER A 37 -1.47 -18.83 -26.90
C SER A 37 -1.66 -19.23 -25.43
N LEU A 38 -1.25 -20.45 -25.05
CA LEU A 38 -1.32 -20.91 -23.65
C LEU A 38 -0.37 -20.11 -22.74
N GLU A 39 0.84 -19.81 -23.21
CA GLU A 39 1.79 -19.02 -22.44
C GLU A 39 1.32 -17.56 -22.28
N VAL A 40 0.75 -16.95 -23.33
CA VAL A 40 0.13 -15.62 -23.24
C VAL A 40 -1.07 -15.63 -22.28
N TYR A 41 -1.91 -16.66 -22.33
CA TYR A 41 -3.05 -16.79 -21.42
C TYR A 41 -2.61 -16.92 -19.95
N LYS A 42 -1.64 -17.80 -19.67
CA LYS A 42 -1.06 -17.93 -18.31
C LYS A 42 -0.48 -16.61 -17.82
N PHE A 43 0.20 -15.88 -18.71
CA PHE A 43 0.78 -14.57 -18.41
C PHE A 43 -0.28 -13.53 -18.05
N LEU A 44 -1.36 -13.41 -18.84
CA LEU A 44 -2.44 -12.46 -18.58
C LEU A 44 -3.16 -12.79 -17.26
N SER A 45 -3.50 -14.07 -17.06
CA SER A 45 -4.15 -14.55 -15.84
C SER A 45 -3.29 -14.28 -14.59
N PHE A 46 -1.98 -14.50 -14.71
CA PHE A 46 -1.02 -14.19 -13.65
C PHE A 46 -1.00 -12.70 -13.30
N LYS A 47 -0.89 -11.83 -14.31
CA LYS A 47 -0.90 -10.37 -14.14
C LYS A 47 -2.15 -9.93 -13.41
N GLU A 48 -3.33 -10.35 -13.88
CA GLU A 48 -4.60 -9.99 -13.27
C GLU A 48 -4.71 -10.46 -11.82
N ARG A 49 -4.31 -11.71 -11.53
CA ARG A 49 -4.35 -12.27 -10.18
C ARG A 49 -3.40 -11.53 -9.23
N SER A 50 -2.17 -11.22 -9.67
CA SER A 50 -1.20 -10.51 -8.83
C SER A 50 -1.65 -9.08 -8.51
N VAL A 51 -2.19 -8.35 -9.49
CA VAL A 51 -2.73 -7.00 -9.29
C VAL A 51 -3.97 -7.04 -8.38
N HIS A 52 -4.85 -8.01 -8.57
CA HIS A 52 -6.04 -8.18 -7.74
C HIS A 52 -5.67 -8.44 -6.27
N VAL A 53 -4.76 -9.39 -6.03
CA VAL A 53 -4.24 -9.68 -4.68
C VAL A 53 -3.59 -8.45 -4.08
N CYS A 54 -2.75 -7.73 -4.84
CA CYS A 54 -2.16 -6.51 -4.32
C CYS A 54 -3.22 -5.49 -3.90
N ARG A 55 -4.19 -5.19 -4.77
CA ARG A 55 -5.24 -4.20 -4.51
C ARG A 55 -6.00 -4.56 -3.23
N GLN A 56 -6.43 -5.81 -3.08
CA GLN A 56 -7.12 -6.27 -1.88
C GLN A 56 -6.28 -6.08 -0.62
N GLU A 57 -5.00 -6.44 -0.67
CA GLU A 57 -4.11 -6.35 0.49
C GLU A 57 -3.75 -4.91 0.87
N LEU A 58 -3.57 -4.03 -0.11
CA LEU A 58 -3.36 -2.59 0.13
C LEU A 58 -4.61 -1.88 0.64
N LEU A 59 -5.81 -2.28 0.19
CA LEU A 59 -7.06 -1.76 0.74
C LEU A 59 -7.20 -2.15 2.22
N LYS A 60 -6.93 -3.40 2.59
CA LYS A 60 -6.92 -3.85 4.00
C LYS A 60 -5.89 -3.07 4.82
N TYR A 61 -4.69 -2.86 4.28
CA TYR A 61 -3.65 -2.05 4.93
C TYR A 61 -4.15 -0.64 5.25
N GLN A 62 -4.77 0.03 4.27
CA GLN A 62 -5.31 1.38 4.48
C GLN A 62 -6.53 1.38 5.41
N GLU A 63 -7.34 0.32 5.43
CA GLU A 63 -8.46 0.18 6.36
C GLU A 63 -7.98 0.13 7.82
N ILE A 64 -6.88 -0.59 8.08
CA ILE A 64 -6.23 -0.63 9.41
C ILE A 64 -5.80 0.79 9.81
N ASN A 65 -5.11 1.51 8.91
CA ASN A 65 -4.68 2.88 9.16
C ASN A 65 -5.86 3.83 9.38
N LEU A 66 -6.92 3.71 8.58
CA LEU A 66 -8.14 4.50 8.71
C LEU A 66 -8.80 4.30 10.08
N LYS A 67 -8.94 3.05 10.54
CA LYS A 67 -9.48 2.74 11.88
C LYS A 67 -8.62 3.35 12.98
N GLY A 68 -7.30 3.24 12.89
CA GLY A 68 -6.37 3.86 13.84
C GLY A 68 -6.48 5.40 13.85
N LEU A 69 -6.57 6.01 12.67
CA LEU A 69 -6.74 7.44 12.48
C LEU A 69 -8.05 7.95 13.08
N GLN A 70 -9.17 7.30 12.77
CA GLN A 70 -10.49 7.65 13.30
C GLN A 70 -10.51 7.54 14.83
N ARG A 71 -9.92 6.47 15.40
CA ARG A 71 -9.80 6.29 16.85
C ARG A 71 -8.93 7.37 17.51
N LEU A 72 -7.86 7.80 16.85
CA LEU A 72 -6.98 8.84 17.38
C LEU A 72 -7.65 10.22 17.33
N VAL A 73 -8.43 10.49 16.29
CA VAL A 73 -9.19 11.75 16.15
C VAL A 73 -10.38 11.80 17.10
N SER A 74 -11.06 10.67 17.33
CA SER A 74 -12.22 10.61 18.22
C SER A 74 -11.90 10.94 19.69
N ILE A 75 -10.65 10.77 20.11
CA ILE A 75 -10.18 11.13 21.46
C ILE A 75 -9.63 12.56 21.58
N ASN A 76 -9.57 13.34 20.49
CA ASN A 76 -9.15 14.75 20.55
C ASN A 76 -9.97 15.62 21.52
N PRO A 77 -11.31 15.48 21.65
CA PRO A 77 -12.08 16.23 22.65
C PRO A 77 -11.62 15.98 24.09
N GLN A 78 -11.24 14.74 24.43
CA GLN A 78 -10.68 14.41 25.74
C GLN A 78 -9.32 15.08 25.95
N ALA A 79 -8.49 15.12 24.91
CA ALA A 79 -7.21 15.82 24.94
C ALA A 79 -7.39 17.32 25.24
N GLN A 80 -8.39 17.95 24.62
CA GLN A 80 -8.78 19.35 24.86
C GLN A 80 -9.24 19.58 26.30
N GLN A 81 -10.13 18.73 26.81
CA GLN A 81 -10.60 18.81 28.20
C GLN A 81 -9.45 18.72 29.19
N LEU A 82 -8.51 17.78 29.01
CA LEU A 82 -7.32 17.66 29.86
C LEU A 82 -6.39 18.87 29.80
N ARG A 83 -6.30 19.56 28.65
CA ARG A 83 -5.56 20.83 28.56
C ARG A 83 -6.25 21.96 29.32
N ILE A 84 -7.57 22.02 29.25
CA ILE A 84 -8.37 23.01 30.01
C ILE A 84 -8.22 22.76 31.51
N LYS A 85 -8.40 21.50 31.97
CA LYS A 85 -8.20 21.11 33.38
C LYS A 85 -6.81 21.52 33.88
N ARG A 86 -5.77 21.33 33.06
CA ARG A 86 -4.41 21.75 33.41
C ARG A 86 -4.30 23.26 33.59
N LYS A 87 -4.84 24.06 32.66
CA LYS A 87 -4.83 25.53 32.79
C LYS A 87 -5.54 25.99 34.07
N ILE A 88 -6.67 25.38 34.41
CA ILE A 88 -7.41 25.67 35.65
C ILE A 88 -6.57 25.32 36.88
N ALA A 89 -5.94 24.13 36.90
CA ALA A 89 -5.09 23.71 38.01
C ALA A 89 -3.83 24.59 38.17
N GLU A 90 -3.22 25.02 37.07
CA GLU A 90 -2.10 25.96 37.06
C GLU A 90 -2.51 27.34 37.62
N ALA A 91 -3.69 27.84 37.23
CA ALA A 91 -4.24 29.09 37.76
C ALA A 91 -4.56 29.00 39.26
N ALA A 92 -5.21 27.91 39.70
CA ALA A 92 -5.50 27.67 41.11
C ALA A 92 -4.23 27.62 41.97
N TYR A 93 -3.18 26.94 41.48
CA TYR A 93 -1.88 26.91 42.14
C TYR A 93 -1.22 28.30 42.21
N SER A 94 -1.32 29.09 41.13
CA SER A 94 -0.82 30.47 41.15
C SER A 94 -1.58 31.36 42.14
N LEU A 95 -2.90 31.20 42.27
CA LEU A 95 -3.72 31.94 43.23
C LEU A 95 -3.39 31.54 44.68
N ALA A 96 -3.26 30.24 44.95
CA ALA A 96 -2.86 29.73 46.26
C ALA A 96 -1.47 30.23 46.68
N LYS A 97 -0.52 30.36 45.74
CA LYS A 97 0.78 30.99 46.03
C LYS A 97 0.65 32.45 46.47
N LYS A 98 -0.27 33.21 45.87
CA LYS A 98 -0.51 34.61 46.22
C LYS A 98 -1.14 34.76 47.60
N SER A 99 -1.99 33.82 48.03
CA SER A 99 -2.61 33.86 49.37
C SER A 99 -1.64 33.53 50.50
N LYS A 100 -0.46 32.97 50.20
CA LYS A 100 0.57 32.56 51.17
C LYS A 100 0.10 31.55 52.24
N GLN A 101 -1.03 30.88 52.01
CA GLN A 101 -1.57 29.86 52.93
C GLN A 101 -0.97 28.48 52.60
N PRO A 102 -0.17 27.86 53.49
CA PRO A 102 0.54 26.62 53.20
C PRO A 102 -0.38 25.46 52.76
N TYR A 103 -1.50 25.27 53.44
CA TYR A 103 -2.46 24.21 53.14
C TYR A 103 -3.11 24.37 51.76
N ALA A 104 -3.46 25.61 51.38
CA ALA A 104 -4.02 25.89 50.05
C ALA A 104 -3.00 25.62 48.94
N ILE A 105 -1.72 25.98 49.16
CA ILE A 105 -0.63 25.71 48.22
C ILE A 105 -0.44 24.20 48.04
N ALA A 106 -0.41 23.45 49.13
CA ALA A 106 -0.24 22.00 49.10
C ALA A 106 -1.39 21.31 48.35
N ALA A 107 -2.64 21.69 48.63
CA ALA A 107 -3.83 21.16 47.95
C ALA A 107 -3.81 21.47 46.45
N ALA A 108 -3.55 22.73 46.06
CA ALA A 108 -3.50 23.13 44.66
C ALA A 108 -2.35 22.47 43.89
N TRP A 109 -1.19 22.26 44.53
CA TRP A 109 -0.08 21.52 43.96
C TRP A 109 -0.42 20.04 43.76
N GLY A 110 -1.07 19.41 44.74
CA GLY A 110 -1.55 18.03 44.64
C GLY A 110 -2.50 17.85 43.45
N ASN A 111 -3.47 18.75 43.29
CA ASN A 111 -4.39 18.74 42.15
C ASN A 111 -3.65 18.93 40.81
N LEU A 112 -2.69 19.87 40.74
CA LEU A 112 -1.89 20.06 39.52
C LEU A 112 -1.09 18.80 39.17
N LYS A 113 -0.50 18.12 40.15
CA LYS A 113 0.22 16.85 39.95
C LYS A 113 -0.71 15.74 39.46
N LEU A 114 -1.91 15.65 40.01
CA LEU A 114 -2.94 14.70 39.58
C LEU A 114 -3.27 14.92 38.09
N VAL A 115 -3.58 16.15 37.69
CA VAL A 115 -3.90 16.47 36.28
C VAL A 115 -2.73 16.17 35.35
N ILE A 116 -1.49 16.42 35.76
CA ILE A 116 -0.30 16.05 34.97
C ILE A 116 -0.19 14.51 34.82
N ALA A 117 -0.51 13.75 35.87
CA ALA A 117 -0.53 12.29 35.79
C ALA A 117 -1.61 11.80 34.81
N GLU A 118 -2.83 12.35 34.86
CA GLU A 118 -3.90 12.07 33.89
C GLU A 118 -3.44 12.35 32.45
N GLN A 119 -2.79 13.50 32.21
CA GLN A 119 -2.24 13.85 30.91
C GLN A 119 -1.19 12.85 30.41
N LYS A 120 -0.32 12.36 31.30
CA LYS A 120 0.69 11.34 30.95
C LYS A 120 0.03 10.01 30.57
N THR A 121 -0.95 9.55 31.36
CA THR A 121 -1.71 8.33 31.06
C THR A 121 -2.42 8.45 29.72
N PHE A 122 -3.06 9.58 29.44
CA PHE A 122 -3.69 9.84 28.16
C PHE A 122 -2.68 9.85 26.99
N SER A 123 -1.49 10.41 27.20
CA SER A 123 -0.39 10.35 26.22
C SER A 123 0.02 8.92 25.88
N LEU A 124 0.03 8.02 26.87
CA LEU A 124 0.32 6.60 26.66
C LEU A 124 -0.78 5.91 25.85
N ILE A 125 -2.06 6.24 26.09
CA ILE A 125 -3.19 5.75 25.29
C ILE A 125 -3.02 6.17 23.83
N GLN A 126 -2.72 7.44 23.56
CA GLN A 126 -2.47 7.93 22.20
C GLN A 126 -1.29 7.21 21.53
N LYS A 127 -0.18 7.03 22.24
CA LYS A 127 0.99 6.29 21.74
C LYS A 127 0.66 4.83 21.45
N SER A 128 -0.13 4.18 22.31
CA SER A 128 -0.57 2.80 22.13
C SER A 128 -1.46 2.62 20.90
N ILE A 129 -2.37 3.55 20.63
CA ILE A 129 -3.18 3.55 19.40
C ILE A 129 -2.28 3.63 18.16
N ILE A 130 -1.31 4.55 18.17
CA ILE A 130 -0.36 4.71 17.06
C ILE A 130 0.46 3.43 16.88
N SER A 131 1.13 2.94 17.93
CA SER A 131 2.03 1.79 17.82
C SER A 131 1.31 0.50 17.44
N SER A 132 0.10 0.26 17.98
CA SER A 132 -0.70 -0.92 17.61
C SER A 132 -1.18 -0.86 16.16
N THR A 133 -1.60 0.33 15.70
CA THR A 133 -1.98 0.53 14.28
C THR A 133 -0.79 0.28 13.37
N GLU A 134 0.37 0.86 13.70
CA GLU A 134 1.61 0.67 12.94
C GLU A 134 2.02 -0.80 12.87
N ALA A 135 1.98 -1.52 14.00
CA ALA A 135 2.31 -2.95 14.04
C ALA A 135 1.36 -3.81 13.19
N LEU A 136 0.05 -3.54 13.24
CA LEU A 136 -0.94 -4.26 12.43
C LEU A 136 -0.77 -3.94 10.94
N ALA A 137 -0.59 -2.67 10.59
CA ALA A 137 -0.36 -2.23 9.23
C ALA A 137 0.93 -2.88 8.66
N TRP A 138 2.00 -2.93 9.45
CA TRP A 138 3.23 -3.64 9.10
C TRP A 138 3.02 -5.11 8.83
N LYS A 139 2.30 -5.81 9.72
CA LYS A 139 1.97 -7.22 9.56
C LYS A 139 1.20 -7.44 8.24
N GLN A 140 0.21 -6.60 7.97
CA GLN A 140 -0.58 -6.67 6.74
C GLN A 140 0.29 -6.44 5.49
N LEU A 141 1.18 -5.44 5.54
CA LEU A 141 2.11 -5.18 4.44
C LEU A 141 3.03 -6.38 4.20
N HIS A 142 3.53 -7.01 5.26
CA HIS A 142 4.37 -8.20 5.14
C HIS A 142 3.61 -9.39 4.57
N GLN A 143 2.34 -9.56 4.95
CA GLN A 143 1.45 -10.58 4.39
C GLN A 143 1.16 -10.31 2.91
N ALA A 144 0.88 -9.06 2.53
CA ALA A 144 0.70 -8.64 1.14
C ALA A 144 1.90 -9.05 0.28
N ARG A 145 3.12 -8.80 0.80
CA ARG A 145 4.37 -9.21 0.15
C ARG A 145 4.41 -10.71 -0.02
N GLN A 146 4.19 -11.48 1.04
CA GLN A 146 4.22 -12.95 0.98
C GLN A 146 3.20 -13.52 -0.01
N ASN A 147 1.97 -12.97 -0.04
CA ASN A 147 0.93 -13.41 -0.97
C ASN A 147 1.32 -13.12 -2.43
N ILE A 148 1.90 -11.95 -2.71
CA ILE A 148 2.43 -11.62 -4.05
C ILE A 148 3.62 -12.53 -4.37
N PHE A 149 4.53 -12.75 -3.41
CA PHE A 149 5.67 -13.66 -3.57
C PHE A 149 5.23 -15.10 -3.83
N GLN A 150 4.19 -15.62 -3.19
CA GLN A 150 3.72 -16.98 -3.47
C GLN A 150 3.22 -17.16 -4.90
N LEU A 151 2.76 -16.08 -5.54
CA LEU A 151 2.46 -16.09 -6.97
C LEU A 151 3.73 -16.06 -7.82
N HIS A 152 4.81 -15.44 -7.34
CA HIS A 152 6.11 -15.37 -8.00
C HIS A 152 7.06 -16.51 -7.55
N PHE A 153 7.46 -17.41 -8.45
CA PHE A 153 8.46 -18.46 -8.17
C PHE A 153 9.88 -17.94 -7.82
N ILE A 154 10.08 -16.66 -7.53
CA ILE A 154 11.38 -16.06 -7.26
C ILE A 154 11.36 -15.37 -5.89
N HIS A 155 12.22 -15.86 -5.01
CA HIS A 155 12.43 -15.33 -3.67
C HIS A 155 13.32 -14.08 -3.70
N ASN A 156 13.05 -13.12 -2.81
CA ASN A 156 13.86 -11.91 -2.52
C ASN A 156 13.76 -10.76 -3.53
N TYR A 157 12.59 -10.11 -3.62
CA TYR A 157 12.47 -8.80 -4.28
C TYR A 157 12.40 -7.66 -3.27
N PRO A 158 13.14 -6.56 -3.49
CA PRO A 158 13.00 -5.37 -2.68
C PRO A 158 11.68 -4.69 -3.04
N LEU A 159 10.62 -4.94 -2.25
CA LEU A 159 9.45 -4.09 -2.31
C LEU A 159 9.81 -2.73 -1.70
N SER A 160 9.98 -1.74 -2.57
CA SER A 160 10.11 -0.35 -2.18
C SER A 160 8.77 0.17 -1.68
N HIS A 161 8.76 0.76 -0.49
CA HIS A 161 7.58 1.42 0.08
C HIS A 161 8.02 2.74 0.71
N GLN A 162 7.28 3.82 0.46
CA GLN A 162 7.50 5.08 1.16
C GLN A 162 6.72 5.08 2.48
N GLN A 163 7.41 5.31 3.60
CA GLN A 163 6.83 5.21 4.94
C GLN A 163 6.46 6.58 5.52
N ASN A 164 5.16 6.78 5.73
CA ASN A 164 4.63 7.39 6.94
C ASN A 164 3.36 6.63 7.29
N PHE A 165 3.37 5.82 8.35
CA PHE A 165 2.22 4.96 8.68
C PHE A 165 0.92 5.74 8.87
N LEU A 166 1.02 6.91 9.49
CA LEU A 166 -0.08 7.85 9.64
C LEU A 166 0.41 9.26 9.28
N ALA A 167 -0.17 9.86 8.23
CA ALA A 167 0.13 11.23 7.81
C ALA A 167 -0.50 12.29 8.73
N ILE A 168 -0.20 12.24 10.03
CA ILE A 168 -0.77 13.09 11.09
C ILE A 168 0.25 14.05 11.70
N LYS A 169 -0.25 15.15 12.28
CA LYS A 169 0.52 16.17 13.00
C LYS A 169 -0.05 16.38 14.40
N LYS A 170 0.83 16.50 15.39
CA LYS A 170 0.51 16.84 16.78
C LYS A 170 0.33 18.35 16.93
N MET A 171 -0.78 18.80 17.51
CA MET A 171 -1.01 20.21 17.84
C MET A 171 -1.66 20.36 19.23
N PRO A 172 -1.08 21.10 20.19
CA PRO A 172 0.25 21.70 20.14
C PRO A 172 1.38 20.66 20.26
N ARG A 173 2.52 20.88 19.59
CA ARG A 173 3.61 19.89 19.45
C ARG A 173 4.18 19.41 20.78
N ASN A 174 4.29 20.31 21.77
CA ASN A 174 4.93 20.05 23.06
C ASN A 174 3.93 19.73 24.18
N SER A 175 2.64 19.56 23.85
CA SER A 175 1.62 19.16 24.83
C SER A 175 1.76 17.67 25.18
N LEU A 176 1.46 17.31 26.43
CA LEU A 176 1.32 15.91 26.84
C LEU A 176 0.07 15.26 26.23
N THR A 177 -0.95 16.07 25.94
CA THR A 177 -2.21 15.68 25.32
C THR A 177 -2.41 16.50 24.04
N PRO A 178 -1.67 16.25 22.96
CA PRO A 178 -1.87 16.94 21.69
C PRO A 178 -3.15 16.44 21.00
N ASP A 179 -3.75 17.30 20.19
CA ASP A 179 -4.70 16.87 19.17
C ASP A 179 -3.92 16.34 17.97
N TYR A 180 -4.44 15.30 17.33
CA TYR A 180 -3.91 14.81 16.07
C TYR A 180 -4.79 15.27 14.92
N ILE A 181 -4.17 15.98 13.98
CA ILE A 181 -4.82 16.46 12.76
C ILE A 181 -4.12 15.90 11.52
N LEU A 182 -4.83 15.86 10.40
CA LEU A 182 -4.25 15.45 9.12
C LEU A 182 -3.17 16.43 8.67
N ARG A 183 -2.07 15.92 8.10
CA ARG A 183 -1.04 16.78 7.49
C ARG A 183 -1.56 17.41 6.19
N SER A 184 -0.96 18.54 5.80
CA SER A 184 -1.08 19.01 4.43
C SER A 184 -0.57 17.95 3.45
N ASN A 185 -1.30 17.79 2.34
CA ASN A 185 -1.09 16.72 1.35
C ASN A 185 -1.24 15.31 1.96
N PHE A 186 -2.28 15.11 2.77
CA PHE A 186 -2.56 13.84 3.46
C PHE A 186 -2.58 12.67 2.49
N GLU A 187 -3.39 12.72 1.43
CA GLU A 187 -3.48 11.65 0.41
C GLU A 187 -2.11 11.26 -0.14
N LYS A 188 -1.29 12.23 -0.55
CA LYS A 188 0.05 11.96 -1.09
C LYS A 188 0.99 11.29 -0.08
N LYS A 189 0.89 11.68 1.20
CA LYS A 189 1.75 11.15 2.27
C LYS A 189 1.26 9.82 2.84
N GLN A 190 -0.04 9.56 2.72
CA GLN A 190 -0.70 8.34 3.16
C GLN A 190 -0.72 7.28 2.06
N ASN A 191 -0.53 7.66 0.80
CA ASN A 191 -0.47 6.74 -0.32
C ASN A 191 0.61 5.68 -0.12
N VAL A 192 0.21 4.42 -0.25
CA VAL A 192 1.12 3.28 -0.25
C VAL A 192 1.08 2.64 -1.62
N THR A 193 2.25 2.45 -2.19
CA THR A 193 2.45 1.83 -3.50
C THR A 193 3.32 0.59 -3.31
N LEU A 194 2.94 -0.51 -3.95
CA LEU A 194 3.80 -1.68 -4.09
C LEU A 194 4.20 -1.81 -5.56
N LEU A 195 5.49 -2.08 -5.77
CA LEU A 195 6.13 -2.26 -7.06
C LEU A 195 6.75 -3.65 -7.11
N TRP A 196 6.53 -4.41 -8.18
CA TRP A 196 7.17 -5.71 -8.37
C TRP A 196 7.42 -6.02 -9.85
N PRO A 197 8.55 -6.66 -10.18
CA PRO A 197 8.93 -6.93 -11.56
C PRO A 197 8.13 -8.09 -12.17
N LEU A 198 7.92 -8.02 -13.48
CA LEU A 198 7.23 -9.03 -14.26
C LEU A 198 8.25 -10.03 -14.86
N THR A 199 8.54 -11.10 -14.12
CA THR A 199 9.72 -11.96 -14.34
C THR A 199 9.60 -13.08 -15.36
N PHE A 200 8.51 -13.17 -16.11
CA PHE A 200 8.31 -14.25 -17.10
C PHE A 200 9.36 -14.25 -18.23
N LEU A 201 10.00 -13.11 -18.51
CA LEU A 201 10.96 -12.94 -19.61
C LEU A 201 12.43 -13.26 -19.25
N ARG A 202 12.74 -13.75 -18.04
CA ARG A 202 14.11 -13.88 -17.54
C ARG A 202 15.00 -14.89 -18.30
N LYS A 203 14.41 -15.79 -19.12
CA LYS A 203 15.15 -16.74 -19.97
C LYS A 203 15.79 -16.09 -21.20
N ILE A 204 15.36 -14.88 -21.57
CA ILE A 204 15.99 -14.10 -22.62
C ILE A 204 17.01 -13.20 -21.90
N ASP A 205 18.31 -13.38 -22.19
CA ASP A 205 19.41 -12.67 -21.52
C ASP A 205 19.30 -11.16 -21.81
N MET A 206 18.51 -10.49 -20.98
CA MET A 206 18.18 -9.09 -21.12
C MET A 206 18.89 -8.28 -20.05
N LYS A 207 20.20 -8.09 -20.23
CA LYS A 207 20.98 -7.04 -19.53
C LYS A 207 20.47 -5.61 -19.79
N LYS A 208 19.41 -5.44 -20.59
CA LYS A 208 18.82 -4.14 -20.98
C LYS A 208 17.30 -4.00 -20.77
N THR A 209 16.53 -5.05 -20.43
CA THR A 209 15.11 -4.86 -20.03
C THR A 209 14.98 -4.81 -18.51
N ASN A 210 15.56 -3.77 -17.93
CA ASN A 210 14.84 -3.06 -16.88
C ASN A 210 13.60 -2.45 -17.63
N ASP A 211 12.36 -2.49 -17.20
CA ASP A 211 11.84 -2.63 -15.86
C ASP A 211 10.29 -2.73 -16.00
N ILE A 212 9.75 -3.79 -16.62
CA ILE A 212 8.28 -3.95 -16.63
C ILE A 212 7.88 -4.30 -15.19
N GLN A 213 7.53 -3.25 -14.44
CA GLN A 213 7.06 -3.35 -13.08
C GLN A 213 5.55 -3.27 -13.08
N LEU A 214 4.92 -4.21 -12.39
CA LEU A 214 3.55 -4.07 -11.99
C LEU A 214 3.51 -3.19 -10.74
N GLN A 215 2.48 -2.35 -10.69
CA GLN A 215 2.26 -1.46 -9.58
C GLN A 215 0.80 -1.48 -9.17
N CYS A 216 0.57 -1.21 -7.89
CA CYS A 216 -0.73 -0.99 -7.29
C CYS A 216 -0.55 0.05 -6.20
N SER A 217 -1.51 0.96 -6.08
CA SER A 217 -1.47 1.99 -5.06
C SER A 217 -2.82 2.16 -4.37
N ALA A 218 -2.80 2.45 -3.07
CA ALA A 218 -3.99 2.73 -2.30
C ALA A 218 -3.75 3.88 -1.32
N THR A 219 -4.78 4.70 -1.13
CA THR A 219 -4.77 5.85 -0.23
C THR A 219 -6.09 5.91 0.56
N ILE A 220 -6.13 6.80 1.55
CA ILE A 220 -7.36 7.19 2.22
C ILE A 220 -7.79 8.52 1.60
N ASP A 221 -9.03 8.57 1.08
CA ASP A 221 -9.65 9.80 0.62
C ASP A 221 -10.11 10.61 1.84
N ALA A 222 -9.53 11.81 1.98
CA ALA A 222 -9.83 12.73 3.07
C ALA A 222 -10.73 13.90 2.63
N LYS A 223 -11.09 14.00 1.35
CA LYS A 223 -11.97 15.05 0.81
C LYS A 223 -13.43 14.77 1.15
N GLU A 224 -13.82 13.50 1.12
CA GLU A 224 -15.17 13.07 1.44
C GLU A 224 -15.26 12.58 2.90
N GLN A 225 -16.32 12.97 3.62
CA GLN A 225 -16.68 12.40 4.91
C GLN A 225 -17.90 11.48 4.76
N PRO A 226 -17.88 10.26 5.33
CA PRO A 226 -16.79 9.66 6.10
C PRO A 226 -15.57 9.35 5.23
N TRP A 227 -14.37 9.41 5.79
CA TRP A 227 -13.14 9.05 5.08
C TRP A 227 -13.23 7.61 4.58
N GLN A 228 -12.84 7.38 3.32
CA GLN A 228 -12.91 6.07 2.68
C GLN A 228 -11.55 5.64 2.16
N VAL A 229 -11.35 4.33 2.07
CA VAL A 229 -10.17 3.76 1.44
C VAL A 229 -10.42 3.64 -0.06
N VAL A 230 -9.51 4.18 -0.87
CA VAL A 230 -9.63 4.15 -2.33
C VAL A 230 -8.33 3.68 -2.98
N LEU A 231 -8.45 3.06 -4.14
CA LEU A 231 -7.30 2.79 -5.01
C LEU A 231 -6.82 4.12 -5.60
N SER A 232 -5.52 4.35 -5.59
CA SER A 232 -4.96 5.58 -6.14
C SER A 232 -4.92 5.48 -7.67
N HIS A 233 -5.32 6.56 -8.35
CA HIS A 233 -5.39 6.65 -9.83
C HIS A 233 -4.03 6.52 -10.55
N ALA A 234 -2.94 6.25 -9.83
CA ALA A 234 -1.61 6.05 -10.37
C ALA A 234 -1.33 4.62 -10.85
N ASP A 235 -2.36 3.78 -11.05
CA ASP A 235 -2.24 2.49 -11.73
C ASP A 235 -1.96 2.72 -13.24
N LYS A 236 -0.79 3.26 -13.58
CA LYS A 236 -0.29 3.27 -14.95
C LYS A 236 0.17 1.85 -15.27
N LEU A 237 -0.51 1.22 -16.22
CA LEU A 237 -0.09 0.01 -16.91
C LEU A 237 0.99 0.32 -17.94
#